data_AF-A0A368GV08-F1
#
_entry.id   AF-A0A368GV08-F1
#
_cell.length_a   1.000
_cell.length_b   1.000
_cell.length_c   1.000
_cell.angle_alpha   90.00
_cell.angle_beta   90.00
_cell.angle_gamma   90.00
#
_symmetry.space_group_name_H-M   'P 1'
#
loop_
_entity.id
_entity.type
_entity.pdbx_description
1 polymer ?
#
loop_
_entity_poly.entity_id
_entity_poly.type
_entity_poly.pdbx_seq_one_letter_code
_entity_poly.pdbx_strand_id
1 'polypeptide(L)'
;MMKPFQFSLISYLNFGTTVFEAGDTKMLALLLLPIPICAIYKFLYYYIHKMNCWRIFMPDAELWGPRAMGHRELAERNEKLFRY
;
A
#
# COMPACT_ATOMS: atom_id res chain seq x y z
N MET A 1 26.98 -33.11 -33.69
CA MET A 1 25.52 -33.32 -33.62
C MET A 1 25.17 -33.61 -32.17
N MET A 2 24.48 -32.70 -31.50
CA MET A 2 24.23 -32.80 -30.05
C MET A 2 23.07 -33.77 -29.79
N LYS A 3 23.20 -34.66 -28.80
CA LYS A 3 22.17 -35.65 -28.48
C LYS A 3 20.93 -34.94 -27.90
N PRO A 4 19.70 -35.40 -28.22
CA PRO A 4 18.45 -34.73 -27.80
C PRO A 4 18.33 -34.61 -26.27
N PHE A 5 18.87 -35.59 -25.54
CA PHE A 5 18.94 -35.55 -24.08
C PHE A 5 19.84 -34.42 -23.55
N GLN A 6 20.99 -34.18 -24.20
CA GLN A 6 21.89 -33.09 -23.80
C GLN A 6 21.28 -31.72 -24.13
N PHE A 7 20.59 -31.60 -25.25
CA PHE A 7 19.83 -30.39 -25.58
C PHE A 7 18.73 -30.13 -24.55
N SER A 8 17.93 -31.14 -24.19
CA SER A 8 16.90 -31.02 -23.16
C SER A 8 17.46 -30.66 -21.79
N LEU A 9 18.59 -31.24 -21.38
CA LEU A 9 19.24 -30.95 -20.11
C LEU A 9 19.77 -29.51 -20.08
N ILE A 10 20.42 -29.07 -21.15
CA ILE A 10 20.93 -27.70 -21.28
C ILE A 10 19.77 -26.69 -21.30
N SER A 11 18.70 -26.98 -22.04
CA SER A 11 17.48 -26.16 -22.06
C SER A 11 16.82 -26.10 -20.69
N TYR A 12 16.75 -27.21 -19.94
CA TYR A 12 16.17 -27.26 -18.60
C TYR A 12 17.03 -26.53 -17.55
N LEU A 13 18.35 -26.69 -17.60
CA LEU A 13 19.28 -25.97 -16.71
C LEU A 13 19.28 -24.46 -17.00
N ASN A 14 19.11 -24.07 -18.27
CA ASN A 14 18.96 -22.68 -18.67
C ASN A 14 17.52 -22.15 -18.53
N PHE A 15 16.55 -22.99 -18.16
CA PHE A 15 15.16 -22.61 -17.87
C PHE A 15 15.01 -21.94 -16.49
N GLY A 16 16.10 -21.50 -15.89
CA GLY A 16 16.16 -20.91 -14.56
C GLY A 16 15.97 -19.38 -14.51
N THR A 17 15.43 -18.74 -15.54
CA THR A 17 15.30 -17.27 -15.60
C THR A 17 13.90 -16.73 -15.89
N THR A 18 12.85 -17.56 -15.82
CA THR A 18 11.51 -17.20 -16.33
C THR A 18 10.41 -17.10 -15.28
N VAL A 19 10.60 -16.34 -14.20
CA VAL A 19 9.46 -15.94 -13.35
C VAL A 19 9.43 -14.46 -12.98
N PHE A 20 10.58 -13.79 -12.84
CA PHE A 20 10.63 -12.34 -12.59
C PHE A 20 11.84 -11.77 -13.31
N GLU A 21 11.61 -11.02 -14.38
CA GLU A 21 12.71 -10.33 -15.05
C GLU A 21 13.23 -9.18 -14.17
N ALA A 22 14.45 -8.72 -14.44
CA ALA A 22 15.00 -7.56 -13.73
C ALA A 22 14.13 -6.31 -13.93
N GLY A 23 13.38 -6.23 -15.03
CA GLY A 23 12.37 -5.20 -15.28
C GLY A 23 11.17 -5.29 -14.34
N ASP A 24 10.64 -6.50 -14.13
CA ASP A 24 9.50 -6.75 -13.25
C ASP A 24 9.84 -6.41 -11.79
N THR A 25 11.06 -6.74 -11.37
CA THR A 25 11.55 -6.40 -10.03
C THR A 25 11.61 -4.89 -9.80
N LYS A 26 12.06 -4.12 -10.81
CA LYS A 26 12.10 -2.65 -10.74
C LYS A 26 10.69 -2.05 -10.70
N MET A 27 9.77 -2.56 -11.52
CA MET A 27 8.37 -2.13 -11.49
C MET A 27 7.71 -2.44 -10.15
N LEU A 28 7.95 -3.63 -9.60
CA LEU A 28 7.43 -4.03 -8.29
C LEU A 28 7.98 -3.13 -7.18
N ALA A 29 9.28 -2.83 -7.21
CA ALA A 29 9.87 -1.90 -6.27
C ALA A 29 9.25 -0.50 -6.38
N LEU A 30 9.09 0.03 -7.60
CA LEU A 30 8.46 1.34 -7.84
C LEU A 30 7.00 1.37 -7.36
N LEU A 31 6.26 0.28 -7.58
CA LEU A 31 4.86 0.15 -7.16
C LEU A 31 4.73 0.09 -5.64
N LEU A 32 5.66 -0.59 -4.95
CA LEU A 32 5.60 -0.81 -3.50
C LEU A 32 6.26 0.32 -2.70
N LEU A 33 7.18 1.09 -3.30
CA LEU A 33 7.90 2.21 -2.66
C LEU A 33 7.00 3.27 -1.98
N PRO A 34 5.81 3.63 -2.51
CA PRO A 34 4.94 4.60 -1.87
C PRO A 34 4.47 4.16 -0.48
N ILE A 35 4.29 2.86 -0.24
CA ILE A 35 3.79 2.32 1.03
C ILE A 35 4.72 2.65 2.21
N PRO A 36 6.03 2.29 2.18
CA PRO A 36 6.95 2.66 3.25
C PRO A 36 7.17 4.18 3.32
N ILE A 37 7.16 4.91 2.20
CA ILE A 37 7.27 6.38 2.21
C ILE A 37 6.11 7.00 2.99
N CYS A 38 4.86 6.61 2.71
CA CYS A 38 3.69 7.09 3.41
C CYS A 38 3.72 6.71 4.91
N ALA A 39 4.19 5.51 5.24
CA ALA A 39 4.33 5.08 6.63
C ALA A 39 5.35 5.94 7.39
N ILE A 40 6.53 6.19 6.82
CA ILE A 40 7.57 7.05 7.40
C ILE A 40 7.05 8.49 7.54
N TYR A 41 6.42 9.03 6.50
CA TYR A 41 5.82 10.37 6.54
C TYR A 41 4.80 10.51 7.67
N LYS A 42 3.86 9.56 7.80
CA LYS A 42 2.84 9.57 8.86
C LYS A 42 3.48 9.48 10.24
N PHE A 43 4.51 8.66 10.41
CA PHE A 43 5.25 8.56 11.67
C PHE A 43 5.95 9.88 12.02
N LEU A 44 6.69 10.47 11.08
CA LEU A 44 7.36 11.76 11.27
C LEU A 44 6.38 12.87 11.62
N TYR A 45 5.23 12.93 10.93
CA TYR A 45 4.18 13.89 11.22
C TYR A 45 3.70 13.78 12.68
N TYR A 46 3.37 12.57 13.14
CA TYR A 46 2.92 12.34 14.52
C TYR A 46 4.00 12.70 15.55
N TYR A 47 5.25 12.37 15.25
CA TYR A 47 6.40 12.70 16.09
C TYR A 47 6.58 14.22 16.24
N ILE A 48 6.60 14.95 15.12
CA ILE A 48 6.79 16.42 15.10
C ILE A 48 5.63 17.13 15.81
N HIS A 49 4.40 16.68 15.58
CA HIS A 49 3.20 17.27 16.20
C HIS A 49 2.91 16.75 17.61
N LYS A 50 3.81 15.95 18.21
CA LYS A 50 3.68 15.36 19.56
C LYS A 50 2.34 14.63 19.77
N MET A 51 1.83 14.02 18.71
CA MET A 51 0.60 13.23 18.75
C MET A 51 0.89 11.83 19.31
N ASN A 52 -0.13 11.16 19.83
CA ASN A 52 0.03 9.80 20.32
C ASN A 52 0.37 8.82 19.16
N CYS A 53 1.61 8.31 19.13
CA CYS A 53 2.09 7.39 18.10
C CYS A 53 1.30 6.07 18.03
N TRP A 54 0.63 5.66 19.10
CA TRP A 54 -0.23 4.47 19.09
C TRP A 54 -1.40 4.59 18.11
N ARG A 55 -1.84 5.81 17.79
CA ARG A 55 -2.91 6.07 16.82
C ARG A 55 -2.50 5.72 15.38
N ILE A 56 -1.21 5.55 15.08
CA ILE A 56 -0.74 5.09 13.75
C ILE A 56 -1.20 3.67 13.47
N PHE A 57 -1.28 2.83 14.50
CA PHE A 57 -1.69 1.42 14.42
C PHE A 57 -3.19 1.21 14.62
N MET A 58 -3.92 2.26 15.00
CA MET A 58 -5.37 2.19 15.08
C MET A 58 -5.94 2.33 13.66
N PRO A 59 -6.83 1.42 13.24
CA PRO A 59 -7.49 1.54 11.95
C PRO A 59 -8.28 2.85 11.95
N ASP A 60 -8.01 3.68 10.95
CA ASP A 60 -8.77 4.91 10.77
C ASP A 60 -10.11 4.56 10.13
N ALA A 61 -11.16 4.53 10.97
CA ALA A 61 -12.52 4.21 10.53
C ALA A 61 -13.04 5.21 9.48
N GLU A 62 -12.43 6.40 9.36
CA GLU A 62 -12.82 7.44 8.42
C GLU A 62 -12.14 7.30 7.05
N LEU A 63 -11.09 6.47 6.93
CA LEU A 63 -10.31 6.33 5.69
C LEU A 63 -11.03 5.50 4.61
N TRP A 64 -11.92 4.59 5.02
CA TRP A 64 -12.66 3.69 4.11
C TRP A 64 -14.14 3.49 4.48
N GLY A 65 -14.67 4.27 5.43
CA GLY A 65 -16.03 4.13 5.96
C GLY A 65 -17.03 5.14 5.34
N PRO A 66 -18.34 4.81 5.22
CA PRO A 66 -19.30 5.67 4.51
C PRO A 66 -19.61 7.02 5.15
N ARG A 67 -19.14 7.32 6.38
CA ARG A 67 -19.44 8.59 7.09
C ARG A 67 -18.35 8.85 8.11
N ALA A 68 -17.46 9.81 7.85
CA ALA A 68 -16.69 10.43 8.93
C ALA A 68 -17.70 10.95 9.96
N MET A 69 -17.60 10.55 11.22
CA MET A 69 -18.62 10.86 12.23
C MET A 69 -18.78 12.37 12.39
N GLY A 70 -17.69 13.13 12.21
CA GLY A 70 -17.71 14.59 12.21
C GLY A 70 -18.60 15.20 11.11
N HIS A 71 -18.64 14.63 9.91
CA HIS A 71 -19.53 15.13 8.84
C HIS A 71 -21.00 14.84 9.13
N ARG A 72 -21.27 13.73 9.81
CA ARG A 72 -22.62 13.37 10.24
C ARG A 72 -23.11 14.28 11.37
N GLU A 73 -22.28 14.53 12.37
CA GLU A 73 -22.60 15.47 13.45
C GLU A 73 -22.79 16.91 12.93
N LEU A 74 -21.94 17.34 11.98
CA LEU A 74 -22.06 18.65 11.35
C LEU A 74 -23.36 18.75 10.53
N ALA A 75 -23.72 17.70 9.77
CA ALA A 75 -24.98 17.64 9.04
C ALA A 75 -26.19 17.66 9.98
N GLU A 76 -26.19 16.87 11.06
CA GLU A 76 -27.27 16.87 12.06
C GLU A 76 -27.41 18.22 12.78
N ARG A 77 -26.31 18.95 13.02
CA ARG A 77 -26.37 20.33 13.56
C ARG A 77 -26.93 21.32 12.53
N ASN A 78 -26.53 21.20 11.27
CA ASN A 78 -27.04 22.07 10.21
C ASN A 78 -28.53 21.83 9.95
N GLU A 79 -29.00 20.58 9.96
CA GLU A 79 -30.44 20.26 9.83
C GLU A 79 -31.29 20.86 10.96
N LYS A 80 -30.74 20.95 12.18
CA LYS A 80 -31.42 21.62 13.31
C LYS A 80 -31.52 23.13 13.14
N LEU A 81 -30.59 23.77 12.43
CA LEU A 81 -30.62 25.21 12.15
C LEU A 81 -31.68 25.58 11.10
N PHE A 82 -31.99 24.68 10.16
CA PHE A 82 -33.02 24.91 9.14
C PHE A 82 -34.46 24.59 9.59
N ARG A 83 -34.64 23.99 10.78
CA ARG A 83 -35.95 23.62 11.34
C ARG A 83 -36.52 24.65 12.32
N TYR A 84 -35.89 25.81 12.48
CA TYR A 84 -36.37 26.95 13.26
C TYR A 84 -36.65 28.16 12.38
#